data_AF-A0A661SKZ8-F1
#
_entry.id   AF-A0A661SKZ8-F1
#
_cell.length_a   1.000
_cell.length_b   1.000
_cell.length_c   1.000
_cell.angle_alpha   90.00
_cell.angle_beta   90.00
_cell.angle_gamma   90.00
#
_symmetry.space_group_name_H-M   'P 1'
#
loop_
_entity.id
_entity.type
_entity.pdbx_description
1 polymer ?
#
loop_
_entity_poly.entity_id
_entity_poly.type
_entity_poly.pdbx_seq_one_letter_code
_entity_poly.pdbx_strand_id
1 'polypeptide(L)' 'SAFLEKDRDIAREKCHLTAWQAGTIAGRAKVKQFILFHFSPRYTGMEHLFHEEAQASYQLAVAGQ' A
#
# COMPACT_ATOMS: atom_id res chain seq x y z
N SER A 1 -5.71 2.05 -0.66
CA SER A 1 -4.72 2.16 -1.73
C SER A 1 -5.21 1.29 -2.87
N ALA A 2 -5.25 1.82 -4.10
CA ALA A 2 -6.03 1.22 -5.18
C ALA A 2 -5.29 0.15 -5.98
N PHE A 3 -3.95 0.16 -5.97
CA PHE A 3 -3.10 -0.72 -6.78
C PHE A 3 -2.07 -1.47 -5.92
N LEU A 4 -1.62 -2.62 -6.41
CA LEU A 4 -0.43 -3.31 -5.91
C LEU A 4 0.83 -2.68 -6.54
N GLU A 5 2.01 -2.87 -5.92
CA GLU A 5 3.25 -2.26 -6.38
C GLU A 5 3.66 -2.73 -7.78
N LYS A 6 3.32 -3.97 -8.15
CA LYS A 6 3.53 -4.49 -9.52
C LYS A 6 2.87 -3.64 -10.61
N ASP A 7 1.84 -2.87 -10.27
CA ASP A 7 1.07 -2.01 -11.17
C ASP A 7 1.33 -0.51 -10.90
N ARG A 8 2.51 -0.16 -10.36
CA ARG A 8 2.90 1.21 -9.99
C ARG A 8 2.68 2.25 -11.09
N ASP A 9 2.95 1.90 -12.34
CA ASP A 9 2.80 2.85 -13.45
C ASP A 9 1.34 3.23 -13.69
N ILE A 10 0.42 2.26 -13.54
CA ILE A 10 -1.03 2.50 -13.62
C ILE A 10 -1.49 3.36 -12.45
N ALA A 11 -0.98 3.08 -11.25
CA ALA A 11 -1.27 3.89 -10.07
C ALA A 11 -0.86 5.34 -10.30
N ARG A 12 0.35 5.56 -10.83
CA ARG A 12 0.87 6.89 -11.14
C ARG A 12 0.04 7.62 -12.20
N GLU A 13 -0.28 6.96 -13.30
CA GLU A 13 -1.09 7.53 -14.39
C GLU A 13 -2.46 7.99 -13.88
N LYS A 14 -3.07 7.20 -12.98
CA LYS A 14 -4.36 7.50 -12.37
C LYS A 14 -4.28 8.33 -11.09
N CYS A 15 -3.12 8.89 -10.75
CA CYS A 15 -2.89 9.69 -9.55
C CYS A 15 -3.31 8.99 -8.23
N HIS A 16 -3.06 7.69 -8.15
CA HIS A 16 -3.28 6.85 -6.97
C HIS A 16 -1.97 6.35 -6.38
N LEU A 17 -2.05 5.86 -5.14
CA LEU A 17 -0.97 5.14 -4.49
C LEU A 17 -1.03 3.64 -4.78
N THR A 18 0.12 2.98 -4.62
CA THR A 18 0.23 1.52 -4.45
C THR A 18 0.11 1.13 -2.97
N ALA A 19 -0.13 -0.14 -2.66
CA ALA A 19 -0.22 -0.61 -1.27
C ALA A 19 1.14 -0.46 -0.56
N TRP A 20 2.24 -0.76 -1.26
CA TRP A 20 3.61 -0.49 -0.80
C TRP A 20 3.86 0.98 -0.45
N GLN A 21 3.41 1.92 -1.29
CA GLN A 21 3.57 3.34 -1.00
C GLN A 21 2.76 3.77 0.23
N ALA A 22 1.53 3.28 0.36
CA ALA A 22 0.68 3.58 1.52
C ALA A 22 1.32 3.07 2.83
N GLY A 23 1.83 1.83 2.84
CA GLY A 23 2.53 1.29 4.00
C GLY A 23 3.82 2.05 4.33
N THR A 24 4.61 2.39 3.32
CA THR A 24 5.83 3.20 3.48
C THR A 24 5.53 4.56 4.12
N ILE A 25 4.49 5.26 3.65
CA ILE A 25 4.09 6.56 4.21
C ILE A 25 3.67 6.41 5.68
N ALA A 26 2.84 5.41 5.98
CA ALA A 26 2.40 5.13 7.34
C ALA A 26 3.58 4.84 8.29
N GLY A 27 4.53 4.01 7.85
CA GLY A 27 5.71 3.66 8.66
C GLY A 27 6.61 4.86 8.91
N ARG A 28 6.89 5.67 7.89
CA ARG A 28 7.67 6.91 8.04
C ARG A 28 7.01 7.91 8.97
N ALA A 29 5.67 7.98 8.96
CA ALA A 29 4.89 8.85 9.83
C ALA A 29 4.73 8.32 11.25
N LYS A 30 5.21 7.11 11.56
CA LYS A 30 5.11 6.46 12.89
C LYS A 30 3.68 6.40 13.43
N VAL A 31 2.71 6.21 12.54
CA VAL A 31 1.31 6.08 12.97
C VAL A 31 1.14 4.77 13.74
N LYS A 32 0.28 4.79 14.76
CA LYS A 32 -0.03 3.57 15.52
C LYS A 32 -0.78 2.52 14.68
N GLN A 33 -1.58 2.97 13.71
CA GLN A 33 -2.40 2.12 12.86
C GLN A 33 -2.72 2.83 11.54
N PHE A 34 -2.86 2.07 10.45
CA PHE A 34 -3.38 2.55 9.17
C PHE A 34 -4.33 1.50 8.56
N ILE A 35 -5.26 1.94 7.70
CA ILE A 35 -6.26 1.07 7.05
C ILE A 35 -6.33 1.42 5.56
N LEU A 36 -6.41 0.39 4.72
CA LEU A 36 -6.70 0.54 3.29
C LEU A 36 -8.20 0.33 3.05
N PHE A 37 -8.84 1.21 2.26
CA PHE A 37 -10.31 1.18 2.07
C PHE A 37 -10.79 1.41 0.63
N HIS A 38 -9.88 1.63 -0.32
CA HIS A 38 -10.23 1.90 -1.72
C HIS A 38 -9.35 1.03 -2.63
N PHE A 39 -9.93 -0.07 -3.14
CA PHE A 39 -9.26 -1.10 -3.94
C PHE A 39 -9.83 -1.12 -5.36
N SER A 40 -8.98 -1.33 -6.38
CA SER A 40 -9.46 -1.48 -7.75
C SER A 40 -10.19 -2.82 -7.94
N PRO A 41 -11.36 -2.84 -8.63
CA PRO A 41 -12.05 -4.09 -8.97
C PRO A 41 -11.21 -5.10 -9.76
N ARG A 42 -10.12 -4.64 -10.38
CA ARG A 42 -9.09 -5.48 -11.03
C ARG A 42 -8.58 -6.61 -10.12
N TYR A 43 -8.60 -6.41 -8.81
CA TYR A 43 -8.05 -7.34 -7.82
C TYR A 43 -9.13 -8.02 -6.97
N THR A 44 -10.35 -8.16 -7.49
CA THR A 44 -11.44 -8.85 -6.80
C THR A 44 -11.00 -10.24 -6.34
N GLY A 45 -11.13 -10.54 -5.04
CA GLY A 45 -10.68 -11.81 -4.44
C GLY A 45 -9.19 -11.87 -4.10
N MET A 46 -8.45 -10.79 -4.32
CA MET A 46 -7.00 -10.67 -4.05
C MET A 46 -6.71 -9.59 -3.02
N GLU A 47 -7.69 -9.17 -2.21
CA GLU A 47 -7.59 -8.09 -1.24
C GLU A 47 -6.50 -8.35 -0.18
N HIS A 48 -6.28 -9.61 0.18
CA HIS A 48 -5.24 -10.02 1.13
C HIS A 48 -3.84 -9.52 0.72
N LEU A 49 -3.52 -9.50 -0.58
CA LEU A 49 -2.23 -9.05 -1.09
C LEU A 49 -1.95 -7.58 -0.78
N PHE A 50 -2.99 -6.74 -0.74
CA PHE A 50 -2.83 -5.33 -0.38
C PHE A 50 -2.41 -5.17 1.06
N HIS A 51 -3.00 -5.97 1.96
CA HIS A 51 -2.68 -5.93 3.37
C HIS A 51 -1.26 -6.44 3.62
N GLU A 52 -0.86 -7.53 2.96
CA GLU A 52 0.50 -8.07 3.06
C GLU A 52 1.55 -7.07 2.56
N GLU A 53 1.36 -6.50 1.36
CA GLU A 53 2.31 -5.56 0.76
C GLU A 53 2.43 -4.26 1.56
N ALA A 54 1.31 -3.71 2.02
CA ALA A 54 1.31 -2.51 2.84
C ALA A 54 1.91 -2.76 4.23
N GLN A 55 1.65 -3.92 4.84
CA GLN A 55 2.25 -4.26 6.13
C GLN A 55 3.76 -4.47 6.00
N ALA A 56 4.22 -5.15 4.95
CA ALA A 56 5.65 -5.37 4.70
C ALA A 56 6.41 -4.04 4.57
N SER A 57 5.91 -3.13 3.72
CA SER A 57 6.53 -1.81 3.53
C SER A 57 6.45 -0.90 4.77
N TYR A 58 5.38 -1.01 5.55
CA TYR A 58 5.28 -0.34 6.85
C TYR A 58 6.38 -0.81 7.80
N GLN A 59 6.56 -2.13 7.97
CA GLN A 59 7.58 -2.69 8.86
C GLN A 59 9.00 -2.29 8.44
N LEU A 60 9.29 -2.32 7.14
CA LEU A 60 10.57 -1.85 6.60
C LEU A 60 10.81 -0.37 6.89
N ALA A 61 9.80 0.47 6.70
CA ALA A 61 9.90 1.90 6.95
C ALA A 61 10.05 2.25 8.44
N VAL A 62 9.49 1.44 9.34
CA VAL A 62 9.68 1.58 10.80
C VAL A 62 11.06 1.06 11.24
N ALA A 63 11.54 -0.05 10.68
CA ALA A 63 12.80 -0.68 11.07
C ALA A 63 14.05 0.02 10.51
N GLY A 64 13.94 0.69 9.36
CA GLY A 64 15.04 1.44 8.74
C GLY A 64 15.25 2.85 9.30
N GLN A 65 14.74 3.13 10.50
CA GLN A 65 14.87 4.41 11.19
C GLN A 65 15.71 4.29 12.46
#